data_AF-A0A1M5Z2C9-F1
#
_entry.id   AF-A0A1M5Z2C9-F1
#
_cell.length_a   1.000
_cell.length_b   1.000
_cell.length_c   1.000
_cell.angle_alpha   90.00
_cell.angle_beta   90.00
_cell.angle_gamma   90.00
#
_symmetry.space_group_name_H-M   'P 1'
#
loop_
_entity.id
_entity.type
_entity.pdbx_description
1 polymer ?
#
loop_
_entity_poly.entity_id
_entity_poly.type
_entity_poly.pdbx_seq_one_letter_code
_entity_poly.pdbx_strand_id
1 'polypeptide(L)' 'MSEAFLKLANKVADERELQTKARHVAALMDNMNMTLEQAMNVLEIQGKDRAIIAKQLQKQ' A
#
# COMPACT_ATOMS: atom_id res chain seq x y z
N MET A 1 24.94 -8.48 -12.94
CA MET A 1 23.98 -8.21 -11.85
C MET A 1 24.01 -9.43 -10.93
N SER A 2 24.54 -9.32 -9.72
CA SER A 2 24.55 -10.47 -8.79
C SER A 2 23.16 -10.69 -8.19
N GLU A 3 22.83 -11.93 -7.83
CA GLU A 3 21.52 -12.32 -7.30
C GLU A 3 21.11 -11.53 -6.05
N ALA A 4 22.08 -11.08 -5.25
CA ALA A 4 21.85 -10.24 -4.09
C ALA A 4 21.20 -8.88 -4.46
N PHE A 5 21.65 -8.26 -5.55
CA PHE A 5 21.06 -6.99 -6.02
C PHE A 5 19.64 -7.19 -6.55
N LEU A 6 19.36 -8.30 -7.24
CA LEU A 6 18.01 -8.62 -7.73
C LEU A 6 17.02 -8.86 -6.58
N LYS A 7 17.43 -9.61 -5.55
CA LYS A 7 16.59 -9.83 -4.35
C LYS A 7 16.30 -8.53 -3.61
N LEU A 8 17.30 -7.66 -3.48
CA LEU A 8 17.14 -6.36 -2.84
C LEU A 8 16.21 -5.46 -3.67
N ALA A 9 16.41 -5.41 -4.99
CA ALA A 9 15.59 -4.61 -5.89
C ALA A 9 14.11 -5.04 -5.86
N ASN A 10 13.84 -6.35 -5.88
CA ASN A 10 12.48 -6.88 -5.79
C ASN A 10 11.83 -6.51 -4.46
N LYS A 11 12.53 -6.70 -3.33
CA LYS A 11 12.00 -6.34 -2.02
C LYS A 11 11.68 -4.85 -1.90
N VAL A 12 12.55 -3.99 -2.43
CA VAL A 12 12.33 -2.54 -2.43
C VAL A 12 11.17 -2.17 -3.36
N ALA A 13 11.00 -2.85 -4.49
CA ALA A 13 9.86 -2.65 -5.38
C ALA A 13 8.54 -2.99 -4.69
N ASP A 14 8.47 -4.14 -4.01
CA ASP A 14 7.28 -4.57 -3.26
C ASP A 14 6.93 -3.59 -2.13
N GLU A 15 7.92 -3.13 -1.37
CA GLU A 15 7.73 -2.14 -0.31
C GLU A 15 7.23 -0.78 -0.84
N ARG A 16 7.75 -0.35 -2.00
CA ARG A 16 7.30 0.89 -2.66
C ARG A 16 5.88 0.77 -3.20
N GLU A 17 5.52 -0.39 -3.74
CA GLU A 17 4.16 -0.63 -4.23
C GLU A 17 3.16 -0.53 -3.06
N LEU A 18 3.45 -1.17 -1.92
CA LEU A 18 2.62 -1.10 -0.72
C LEU A 18 2.50 0.32 -0.16
N GLN A 19 3.60 1.08 -0.09
CA GLN A 19 3.54 2.49 0.30
C GLN A 19 2.71 3.34 -0.64
N THR A 20 2.81 3.09 -1.95
CA THR A 20 2.06 3.84 -2.96
C THR A 20 0.57 3.57 -2.83
N LYS A 21 0.17 2.30 -2.67
CA LYS A 21 -1.21 1.91 -2.39
C LYS A 21 -1.73 2.58 -1.10
N ALA A 22 -0.94 2.59 -0.02
CA ALA A 22 -1.32 3.26 1.22
C ALA A 22 -1.53 4.77 1.05
N ARG A 23 -0.65 5.46 0.32
CA ARG A 23 -0.82 6.90 0.00
C ARG A 23 -2.06 7.17 -0.83
N HIS A 24 -2.37 6.31 -1.80
CA HIS A 24 -3.60 6.43 -2.57
C HIS A 24 -4.83 6.23 -1.70
N VAL A 25 -4.82 5.24 -0.79
CA VAL A 25 -5.90 5.05 0.19
C VAL A 25 -6.09 6.31 1.04
N ALA A 26 -5.01 6.88 1.61
CA ALA A 26 -5.09 8.12 2.38
C ALA A 26 -5.65 9.29 1.55
N ALA A 27 -5.16 9.47 0.33
CA ALA A 27 -5.63 10.52 -0.56
C ALA A 27 -7.11 10.35 -0.95
N LEU A 28 -7.60 9.12 -1.10
CA LEU A 28 -9.02 8.84 -1.35
C LEU A 28 -9.86 9.14 -0.10
N MET A 29 -9.35 8.81 1.09
CA MET A 29 -10.00 9.15 2.35
C MET A 29 -10.13 10.67 2.51
N ASP A 30 -9.04 11.42 2.29
CA ASP A 30 -9.02 12.88 2.46
C ASP A 30 -9.79 13.62 1.35
N ASN A 31 -9.57 13.27 0.09
CA ASN A 31 -10.15 14.02 -1.03
C ASN A 31 -11.61 13.67 -1.29
N MET A 32 -12.00 12.41 -1.06
CA MET A 32 -13.38 11.95 -1.33
C MET A 32 -14.18 11.70 -0.06
N ASN A 33 -13.62 12.05 1.12
CA ASN A 33 -14.25 11.84 2.43
C ASN A 33 -14.71 10.38 2.62
N MET A 34 -13.96 9.45 2.04
CA MET A 34 -14.26 8.02 2.05
C MET A 34 -13.72 7.36 3.31
N THR A 35 -14.37 6.29 3.76
CA THR A 35 -13.81 5.46 4.81
C THR A 35 -12.63 4.64 4.29
N LEU A 36 -11.75 4.20 5.19
CA LEU A 36 -10.62 3.31 4.87
C LEU A 36 -11.06 2.09 4.04
N GLU A 37 -12.20 1.51 4.40
CA GLU A 37 -12.73 0.33 3.74
C GLU A 37 -13.28 0.63 2.33
N GLN A 38 -13.91 1.80 2.14
CA GLN A 38 -14.33 2.27 0.82
C GLN A 38 -13.13 2.55 -0.08
N ALA A 39 -12.11 3.24 0.44
CA ALA A 39 -10.88 3.52 -0.29
C ALA A 39 -10.14 2.23 -0.69
N MET A 40 -10.10 1.23 0.20
CA MET A 40 -9.56 -0.10 -0.11
C MET A 40 -10.40 -0.85 -1.16
N ASN A 41 -11.73 -0.74 -1.11
CA ASN A 41 -12.62 -1.34 -2.11
C ASN A 41 -12.41 -0.70 -3.50
N VAL A 42 -12.27 0.63 -3.58
CA VAL A 42 -12.04 1.36 -4.84
C VAL A 42 -10.72 0.97 -5.49
N LEU A 43 -9.68 0.73 -4.69
CA LEU A 43 -8.37 0.28 -5.16
C LEU A 43 -8.29 -1.25 -5.34
N GLU A 44 -9.41 -1.95 -5.24
CA GLU A 44 -9.52 -3.42 -5.33
C GLU A 44 -8.51 -4.15 -4.42
N ILE A 45 -8.15 -3.54 -3.28
CA ILE A 45 -7.22 -4.11 -2.32
C ILE A 45 -7.95 -5.21 -1.55
N GLN A 46 -7.43 -6.43 -1.64
CA GLN A 46 -8.01 -7.62 -1.02
C GLN A 46 -6.98 -8.40 -0.20
N GLY A 47 -7.48 -9.26 0.69
CA GLY A 47 -6.64 -10.20 1.43
C GLY A 47 -5.63 -9.54 2.38
N LYS A 48 -4.39 -10.04 2.37
CA LYS A 48 -3.33 -9.64 3.31
C LYS A 48 -2.88 -8.18 3.13
N ASP A 49 -3.03 -7.63 1.94
CA ASP A 49 -2.63 -6.27 1.63
C ASP A 49 -3.47 -5.23 2.39
N ARG A 50 -4.74 -5.54 2.70
CA ARG A 50 -5.57 -4.68 3.57
C ARG A 50 -4.95 -4.49 4.94
N ALA A 51 -4.50 -5.59 5.56
CA ALA A 51 -3.90 -5.54 6.89
C ALA A 51 -2.56 -4.79 6.87
N ILE A 52 -1.77 -4.97 5.81
CA ILE A 52 -0.49 -4.28 5.64
C ILE A 52 -0.73 -2.78 5.48
N ILE A 53 -1.62 -2.38 4.56
CA ILE A 53 -1.92 -0.97 4.29
C ILE A 53 -2.55 -0.28 5.49
N ALA A 54 -3.51 -0.93 6.18
CA ALA A 54 -4.09 -0.40 7.40
C ALA A 54 -3.03 -0.16 8.49
N LYS A 55 -2.09 -1.11 8.67
CA LYS A 55 -0.98 -0.96 9.62
C LYS A 55 0.00 0.14 9.21
N GLN A 56 0.16 0.37 7.91
CA GLN A 56 1.03 1.41 7.37
C GLN A 56 0.42 2.80 7.54
N LEU A 57 -0.89 2.92 7.41
CA LEU A 57 -1.66 4.13 7.68
C LEU A 57 -1.73 4.46 9.18
N GLN A 58 -1.83 3.45 10.05
CA GLN A 58 -1.73 3.66 11.51
C GLN A 58 -0.34 4.13 11.99
N LYS A 59 0.69 3.97 11.16
CA LYS A 59 2.05 4.42 11.44
C LYS A 59 2.37 5.81 10.92
N GLN A 60 1.49 6.37 10.07
CA GLN A 60 1.57 7.78 9.65
C GLN A 60 0.98 8.67 10.74
#